data_AF-A0A7J3TU33-F1
#
_entry.id   AF-A0A7J3TU33-F1
#
_cell.length_a   1.000
_cell.length_b   1.000
_cell.length_c   1.000
_cell.angle_alpha   90.00
_cell.angle_beta   90.00
_cell.angle_gamma   90.00
#
_symmetry.space_group_name_H-M   'P 1'
#
loop_
_entity.id
_entity.type
_entity.pdbx_description
1 polymer ?
#
loop_
_entity_poly.entity_id
_entity_poly.type
_entity_poly.pdbx_seq_one_letter_code
_entity_poly.pdbx_strand_id
1 'polypeptide(L)'
;SNCLHRRFTALEERTVNSCPNCNGRLEWAGPLWIGEIFDTEFCNQLVVEYETSHLSGKKELDKLLKTIVSESPGATTYYVIDELASILRIPPPSKKAVIEKLREMGYDASPTHFNGKGFRTNAPLKDILSGLSSITRSSKPTL
;
A
#
# COMPACT_ATOMS: atom_id res chain seq x y z
N SER A 1 -11.38 -11.57 -9.46
CA SER A 1 -10.27 -11.81 -8.51
C SER A 1 -10.77 -11.86 -7.07
N ASN A 2 -10.65 -12.98 -6.36
CA ASN A 2 -11.36 -13.22 -5.08
C ASN A 2 -10.61 -12.78 -3.79
N CYS A 3 -9.30 -12.50 -3.85
CA CYS A 3 -8.51 -12.25 -2.64
C CYS A 3 -7.50 -11.09 -2.75
N LEU A 4 -7.50 -10.32 -3.85
CA LEU A 4 -6.52 -9.24 -4.13
C LEU A 4 -5.06 -9.67 -4.22
N HIS A 5 -4.80 -10.97 -4.41
CA HIS A 5 -3.46 -11.43 -4.73
C HIS A 5 -3.00 -10.83 -6.06
N ARG A 6 -1.78 -10.30 -6.06
CA ARG A 6 -1.14 -9.74 -7.25
C ARG A 6 0.33 -10.10 -7.26
N ARG A 7 0.90 -10.23 -8.46
CA ARG A 7 2.33 -10.49 -8.70
C ARG A 7 2.74 -9.87 -10.03
N PHE A 8 4.02 -9.57 -10.16
CA PHE A 8 4.62 -9.13 -11.42
C PHE A 8 5.38 -10.30 -12.06
N THR A 9 5.46 -10.33 -13.38
CA THR A 9 6.16 -11.36 -14.15
C THR A 9 6.54 -10.78 -15.50
N ALA A 10 7.59 -11.31 -16.13
CA ALA A 10 7.97 -10.90 -17.48
C ALA A 10 6.88 -11.28 -18.49
N LEU A 11 6.84 -10.62 -19.65
CA LEU A 11 5.79 -10.88 -20.66
C LEU A 11 5.81 -12.33 -21.14
N GLU A 12 6.99 -12.91 -21.19
CA GLU A 12 7.29 -14.25 -21.67
C GLU A 12 6.84 -15.34 -20.67
N GLU A 13 6.62 -14.98 -19.41
CA GLU A 13 6.35 -15.91 -18.30
C GLU A 13 4.85 -16.05 -17.97
N ARG A 14 3.97 -15.58 -18.86
CA ARG A 14 2.49 -15.60 -18.69
C ARG A 14 1.90 -17.01 -18.76
N THR A 15 2.18 -17.84 -17.76
CA THR A 15 1.89 -19.29 -17.75
C THR A 15 0.88 -19.74 -16.69
N VAL A 16 0.70 -18.96 -15.61
CA VAL A 16 -0.15 -19.35 -14.46
C VAL A 16 -1.45 -18.56 -14.46
N ASN A 17 -2.58 -19.27 -14.50
CA ASN A 17 -3.92 -18.66 -14.49
C ASN A 17 -4.69 -18.90 -13.17
N SER A 18 -4.09 -19.56 -12.17
CA SER A 18 -4.73 -19.80 -10.87
C SER A 18 -3.97 -19.15 -9.73
N CYS A 19 -4.71 -18.51 -8.82
CA CYS A 19 -4.16 -17.80 -7.69
C CYS A 19 -3.60 -18.79 -6.65
N PRO A 20 -2.35 -18.63 -6.17
CA PRO A 20 -1.76 -19.52 -5.16
C PRO A 20 -2.45 -19.41 -3.78
N ASN A 21 -3.23 -18.36 -3.54
CA ASN A 21 -3.83 -18.09 -2.23
C ASN A 21 -5.30 -18.53 -2.12
N CYS A 22 -6.04 -18.58 -3.23
CA CYS A 22 -7.48 -18.88 -3.21
C CYS A 22 -7.96 -19.73 -4.40
N ASN A 23 -7.04 -20.20 -5.25
CA ASN A 23 -7.31 -20.97 -6.48
C ASN A 23 -8.20 -20.29 -7.52
N GLY A 24 -8.66 -19.06 -7.27
CA GLY A 24 -9.43 -18.26 -8.22
C GLY A 24 -8.63 -17.91 -9.47
N ARG A 25 -9.34 -17.59 -10.56
CA ARG A 25 -8.73 -17.18 -11.83
C ARG A 25 -7.89 -15.90 -11.64
N LEU A 26 -6.64 -15.94 -12.10
CA LEU A 26 -5.79 -14.76 -12.24
C LEU A 26 -6.11 -14.04 -13.55
N GLU A 27 -6.14 -12.71 -13.48
CA GLU A 27 -6.34 -11.83 -14.62
C GLU A 27 -5.01 -11.15 -14.97
N TRP A 28 -4.78 -10.96 -16.27
CA TRP A 28 -3.56 -10.35 -16.79
C TRP A 28 -3.81 -8.88 -17.12
N ALA A 29 -2.92 -8.01 -16.66
CA ALA A 29 -2.91 -6.59 -17.02
C ALA A 29 -1.57 -6.23 -17.66
N GLY A 30 -1.58 -5.52 -18.79
CA GLY A 30 -0.40 -4.92 -19.41
C GLY A 30 -0.11 -5.32 -20.86
N PRO A 31 1.06 -4.91 -21.40
CA PRO A 31 2.29 -4.48 -20.69
C PRO A 31 2.18 -3.18 -19.90
N LEU A 32 2.95 -3.06 -18.81
CA LEU A 32 2.99 -1.89 -17.90
C LEU A 32 4.41 -1.67 -17.37
N TRP A 33 4.69 -0.45 -16.91
CA TRP A 33 5.89 -0.17 -16.13
C TRP A 33 5.77 -0.79 -14.73
N ILE A 34 6.73 -1.64 -14.37
CA ILE A 34 6.77 -2.34 -13.05
C ILE A 34 7.96 -1.92 -12.18
N GLY A 35 8.79 -0.99 -12.68
CA GLY A 35 9.93 -0.43 -11.95
C GLY A 35 9.51 0.66 -10.94
N GLU A 36 10.51 1.34 -10.39
CA GLU A 36 10.32 2.50 -9.53
C GLU A 36 9.62 3.62 -10.30
N ILE A 37 8.68 4.31 -9.63
CA ILE A 37 7.96 5.47 -10.20
C ILE A 37 8.36 6.78 -9.53
N PHE A 38 9.27 6.71 -8.57
CA PHE A 38 9.78 7.84 -7.82
C PHE A 38 11.31 7.76 -7.79
N ASP A 39 11.96 8.90 -8.02
CA ASP A 39 13.35 9.09 -7.62
C ASP A 39 13.32 9.68 -6.21
N THR A 40 13.80 8.91 -5.23
CA THR A 40 13.75 9.30 -3.80
C THR A 40 14.61 10.53 -3.53
N GLU A 41 15.77 10.65 -4.18
CA GLU A 41 16.67 11.79 -4.00
C GLU A 41 16.02 13.07 -4.55
N PHE A 42 15.46 12.99 -5.76
CA PHE A 42 14.70 14.07 -6.36
C PHE A 42 13.51 14.50 -5.49
N CYS A 43 12.77 13.54 -4.92
CA CYS A 43 11.64 13.83 -4.04
C CYS A 43 12.08 14.57 -2.77
N ASN A 44 13.23 14.21 -2.18
CA ASN A 44 13.79 14.92 -1.03
C ASN A 44 14.23 16.35 -1.40
N GLN A 45 14.87 16.53 -2.55
CA GLN A 45 15.27 17.86 -3.04
C GLN A 45 14.06 18.77 -3.25
N LEU A 46 12.94 18.24 -3.75
CA LEU A 46 11.69 19.00 -3.88
C LEU A 46 11.15 19.50 -2.54
N VAL A 47 11.28 18.71 -1.46
CA VAL A 47 10.86 19.15 -0.12
C VAL A 47 11.69 20.33 0.36
N VAL A 48 13.01 20.27 0.20
CA VAL A 48 13.94 21.34 0.59
C VAL A 48 13.64 22.63 -0.18
N GLU A 49 13.50 22.53 -1.51
CA GLU A 49 13.17 23.68 -2.36
C GLU A 49 11.82 24.29 -1.95
N TYR A 50 10.82 23.44 -1.74
CA TYR A 50 9.49 23.87 -1.32
C TYR A 50 9.49 24.62 0.03
N GLU A 51 10.21 24.12 1.04
CA GLU A 51 10.28 24.73 2.37
C GLU A 51 10.78 26.19 2.30
N THR A 52 11.71 26.47 1.39
CA THR A 52 12.30 27.81 1.18
C THR A 52 11.49 28.71 0.24
N SER A 53 10.50 28.17 -0.49
CA SER A 53 9.72 28.92 -1.49
C SER A 53 8.64 29.85 -0.89
N HIS A 54 8.08 30.78 -1.68
CA HIS A 54 6.95 31.65 -1.30
C HIS A 54 5.60 31.22 -1.93
N LEU A 55 5.44 29.93 -2.25
CA LEU A 55 4.23 29.41 -2.89
C LEU A 55 3.00 29.48 -1.95
N SER A 56 1.82 29.70 -2.55
CA SER A 56 0.53 29.53 -1.86
C SER A 56 0.15 28.05 -1.77
N GLY A 57 -0.78 27.66 -0.89
CA GLY A 57 -1.18 26.25 -0.72
C GLY A 57 -0.15 25.36 -0.02
N LYS A 58 0.71 25.99 0.81
CA LYS A 58 1.80 25.32 1.53
C LYS A 58 1.35 24.06 2.28
N LYS A 59 0.24 24.11 3.01
CA LYS A 59 -0.18 22.98 3.87
C LYS A 59 -0.55 21.73 3.06
N GLU A 60 -1.27 21.90 1.97
CA GLU A 60 -1.71 20.82 1.10
C GLU A 60 -0.52 20.20 0.36
N LEU A 61 0.36 21.04 -0.19
CA LEU A 61 1.56 20.61 -0.89
C LEU A 61 2.55 19.91 0.05
N ASP A 62 2.75 20.45 1.25
CA ASP A 62 3.58 19.84 2.30
C ASP A 62 3.11 18.43 2.64
N LYS A 63 1.79 18.25 2.83
CA LYS A 63 1.21 16.94 3.12
C LYS A 63 1.40 15.96 1.96
N LEU A 64 1.25 16.43 0.72
CA LEU A 64 1.44 15.60 -0.48
C LEU A 64 2.91 15.17 -0.60
N LEU A 65 3.86 16.11 -0.55
CA LEU A 65 5.28 15.82 -0.70
C LEU A 65 5.79 14.89 0.40
N LYS A 66 5.40 15.12 1.66
CA LYS A 66 5.75 14.22 2.77
C LYS A 66 5.19 12.81 2.57
N THR A 67 4.00 12.69 1.98
CA THR A 67 3.43 11.38 1.63
C THR A 67 4.26 10.72 0.53
N ILE A 68 4.62 11.46 -0.53
CA ILE A 68 5.42 10.96 -1.66
C ILE A 68 6.81 10.50 -1.18
N VAL A 69 7.50 11.30 -0.39
CA VAL A 69 8.82 10.92 0.18
C VAL A 69 8.71 9.66 1.02
N SER A 70 7.65 9.52 1.83
CA SER A 70 7.46 8.30 2.63
C SER A 70 7.16 7.05 1.80
N GLU A 71 6.60 7.21 0.60
CA GLU A 71 6.18 6.11 -0.27
C GLU A 71 7.16 5.79 -1.39
N SER A 72 8.13 6.69 -1.65
CA SER A 72 9.08 6.57 -2.75
C SER A 72 9.93 5.29 -2.71
N PRO A 73 10.43 4.80 -1.55
CA PRO A 73 11.14 3.51 -1.50
C PRO A 73 10.18 2.31 -1.43
N GLY A 74 8.86 2.55 -1.43
CA GLY A 74 7.85 1.53 -1.18
C GLY A 74 7.57 0.65 -2.40
N ALA A 75 6.80 -0.41 -2.17
CA ALA A 75 6.39 -1.34 -3.23
C ALA A 75 5.68 -0.63 -4.40
N THR A 76 5.86 -1.12 -5.63
CA THR A 76 5.30 -0.54 -6.88
C THR A 76 3.78 -0.30 -6.84
N THR A 77 3.06 -1.10 -6.06
CA THR A 77 1.59 -1.10 -5.97
C THR A 77 1.12 -0.96 -4.52
N TYR A 78 -0.16 -0.65 -4.34
CA TYR A 78 -0.76 -0.40 -3.03
C TYR A 78 -1.98 -1.28 -2.80
N TYR A 79 -2.38 -1.43 -1.53
CA TYR A 79 -3.65 -2.04 -1.12
C TYR A 79 -4.58 -0.97 -0.54
N VAL A 80 -5.89 -1.18 -0.64
CA VAL A 80 -6.91 -0.33 -0.01
C VAL A 80 -7.54 -1.07 1.15
N ILE A 81 -7.60 -0.42 2.31
CA ILE A 81 -8.05 -1.05 3.56
C ILE A 81 -9.50 -1.53 3.47
N ASP A 82 -10.39 -0.74 2.86
CA ASP A 82 -11.81 -1.11 2.73
C ASP A 82 -11.98 -2.42 1.94
N GLU A 83 -11.20 -2.62 0.88
CA GLU A 83 -11.27 -3.83 0.06
C GLU A 83 -10.79 -5.06 0.84
N LEU A 84 -9.69 -4.92 1.58
CA LEU A 84 -9.18 -6.00 2.45
C LEU A 84 -10.16 -6.32 3.59
N ALA A 85 -10.73 -5.28 4.23
CA ALA A 85 -11.70 -5.44 5.30
C ALA A 85 -13.00 -6.10 4.80
N SER A 86 -13.44 -5.76 3.59
CA SER A 86 -14.57 -6.40 2.91
C SER A 86 -14.34 -7.89 2.71
N ILE A 87 -13.15 -8.29 2.23
CA ILE A 87 -12.77 -9.71 2.07
C ILE A 87 -12.77 -10.45 3.41
N LEU A 88 -12.27 -9.80 4.47
CA LEU A 88 -12.24 -10.37 5.81
C LEU A 88 -13.59 -10.30 6.54
N ARG A 89 -14.57 -9.57 6.01
CA ARG A 89 -15.87 -9.27 6.65
C ARG A 89 -15.69 -8.66 8.05
N ILE A 90 -14.76 -7.71 8.18
CA ILE A 90 -14.49 -6.97 9.41
C ILE A 90 -14.72 -5.47 9.21
N PRO A 91 -14.98 -4.69 10.28
CA PRO A 91 -14.94 -3.24 10.20
C PRO A 91 -13.55 -2.77 9.75
N PRO A 92 -13.45 -1.78 8.85
CA PRO A 92 -12.16 -1.30 8.36
C PRO A 92 -11.38 -0.62 9.50
N PRO A 93 -10.18 -1.12 9.86
CA PRO A 93 -9.31 -0.46 10.84
C PRO A 93 -8.77 0.87 10.28
N SER A 94 -8.21 1.72 11.15
CA SER A 94 -7.60 2.97 10.70
C SER A 94 -6.34 2.71 9.87
N LYS A 95 -6.07 3.56 8.88
CA LYS A 95 -4.85 3.46 8.05
C LYS A 95 -3.57 3.52 8.87
N LYS A 96 -3.56 4.38 9.90
CA LYS A 96 -2.43 4.49 10.83
C LYS A 96 -2.18 3.16 11.54
N ALA A 97 -3.21 2.54 12.12
CA ALA A 97 -3.08 1.26 12.82
C ALA A 97 -2.60 0.13 11.90
N VAL A 98 -3.06 0.07 10.65
CA VAL A 98 -2.60 -0.95 9.69
C VAL A 98 -1.12 -0.78 9.37
N ILE A 99 -0.67 0.45 9.08
CA ILE A 99 0.73 0.74 8.76
C ILE A 99 1.63 0.44 9.96
N GLU A 100 1.24 0.87 11.17
CA GLU A 100 1.98 0.59 12.40
C GLU A 100 2.08 -0.90 12.66
N LYS A 101 0.98 -1.64 12.51
CA LYS A 101 0.96 -3.10 12.67
C LYS A 101 1.92 -3.82 11.71
N LEU A 102 1.95 -3.40 10.45
CA LEU A 102 2.86 -3.99 9.45
C LEU A 102 4.33 -3.70 9.78
N ARG A 103 4.63 -2.49 10.26
CA ARG A 103 5.98 -2.12 10.71
C ARG A 103 6.40 -2.91 11.94
N GLU A 104 5.50 -3.11 12.91
CA GLU A 104 5.75 -3.98 14.07
C GLU A 104 6.04 -5.43 13.66
N MET A 105 5.46 -5.89 12.55
CA MET A 105 5.71 -7.21 11.97
C MET A 105 7.01 -7.28 11.16
N GLY A 106 7.77 -6.18 11.06
CA GLY A 106 9.04 -6.11 10.36
C GLY A 106 8.95 -5.79 8.87
N TYR A 107 7.80 -5.35 8.38
CA TYR A 107 7.61 -4.97 6.98
C TYR A 107 7.72 -3.46 6.77
N ASP A 108 8.17 -3.08 5.58
CA ASP A 108 8.05 -1.70 5.12
C ASP A 108 6.58 -1.41 4.84
N ALA A 109 6.08 -0.30 5.36
CA ALA A 109 4.73 0.16 5.07
C ALA A 109 4.65 1.68 5.07
N SER A 110 3.93 2.25 4.11
CA SER A 110 3.75 3.69 3.95
C SER A 110 2.33 4.02 3.49
N PRO A 111 1.81 5.23 3.75
CA PRO A 111 0.66 5.73 3.00
C PRO A 111 1.01 5.84 1.50
N THR A 112 -0.02 5.99 0.66
CA THR A 112 0.18 6.38 -0.75
C THR A 112 -0.63 7.62 -1.09
N HIS A 113 -0.09 8.49 -1.94
CA HIS A 113 -0.84 9.64 -2.45
C HIS A 113 -2.01 9.23 -3.36
N PHE A 114 -1.97 8.02 -3.95
CA PHE A 114 -2.99 7.55 -4.88
C PHE A 114 -4.37 7.34 -4.24
N ASN A 115 -4.42 7.01 -2.94
CA ASN A 115 -5.68 6.73 -2.26
C ASN A 115 -5.61 7.07 -0.76
N GLY A 116 -6.57 7.83 -0.27
CA GLY A 116 -6.65 8.24 1.14
C GLY A 116 -6.72 7.06 2.13
N LYS A 117 -7.22 5.90 1.70
CA LYS A 117 -7.26 4.64 2.46
C LYS A 117 -6.24 3.60 1.97
N GLY A 118 -5.36 4.00 1.05
CA GLY A 118 -4.33 3.15 0.47
C GLY A 118 -3.04 3.14 1.28
N PHE A 119 -2.31 2.03 1.19
CA PHE A 119 -0.95 1.88 1.73
C PHE A 119 -0.10 0.98 0.83
N ARG A 120 1.21 1.25 0.78
CA ARG A 120 2.21 0.36 0.15
C ARG A 120 2.85 -0.50 1.22
N THR A 121 3.25 -1.72 0.86
CA THR A 121 4.04 -2.59 1.72
C THR A 121 4.76 -3.68 0.93
N ASN A 122 5.89 -4.16 1.44
CA ASN A 122 6.55 -5.38 0.96
C ASN A 122 6.00 -6.66 1.63
N ALA A 123 5.05 -6.54 2.55
CA ALA A 123 4.42 -7.68 3.20
C ALA A 123 3.66 -8.55 2.17
N PRO A 124 3.76 -9.89 2.24
CA PRO A 124 2.92 -10.76 1.44
C PRO A 124 1.46 -10.67 1.92
N LEU A 125 0.52 -10.88 1.00
CA LEU A 125 -0.92 -10.73 1.27
C LEU A 125 -1.41 -11.49 2.53
N LYS A 126 -0.87 -12.68 2.81
CA LYS A 126 -1.21 -13.45 4.01
C LYS A 126 -0.94 -12.67 5.29
N ASP A 127 0.19 -11.99 5.36
CA ASP A 127 0.63 -11.25 6.55
C ASP A 127 -0.12 -9.92 6.66
N ILE A 128 -0.47 -9.31 5.51
CA ILE A 128 -1.39 -8.17 5.48
C ILE A 128 -2.74 -8.54 6.11
N LEU A 129 -3.37 -9.63 5.65
CA LEU A 129 -4.66 -10.07 6.15
C LEU A 129 -4.61 -10.45 7.64
N SER A 130 -3.51 -11.08 8.08
CA SER A 130 -3.23 -11.40 9.48
C SER A 130 -3.14 -10.13 10.34
N GLY A 131 -2.36 -9.14 9.89
CA GLY A 131 -2.22 -7.84 10.54
C GLY A 131 -3.56 -7.14 10.74
N LEU A 132 -4.37 -7.01 9.68
CA LEU A 132 -5.70 -6.41 9.76
C LEU A 132 -6.63 -7.14 10.74
N SER A 133 -6.62 -8.48 10.71
CA SER A 133 -7.45 -9.30 11.60
C SER A 133 -7.05 -9.15 13.07
N SER A 134 -5.76 -8.97 13.35
CA SER A 134 -5.27 -8.79 14.72
C SER A 134 -5.73 -7.47 15.34
N ILE A 135 -5.78 -6.38 14.56
CA ILE A 135 -6.21 -5.05 15.04
C ILE A 135 -7.67 -5.08 15.49
N THR A 136 -8.54 -5.71 14.68
CA THR A 136 -9.99 -5.72 14.94
C THR A 136 -10.41 -6.61 16.10
N ARG A 137 -9.63 -7.66 16.42
CA ARG A 137 -9.85 -8.51 17.60
C ARG A 137 -9.58 -7.76 18.91
N SER A 138 -8.55 -6.91 18.93
CA SER A 138 -8.20 -6.09 20.11
C SER A 138 -9.19 -4.96 20.40
N SER A 139 -10.07 -4.62 19.45
CA SER A 139 -11.06 -3.55 19.59
C SER A 139 -12.48 -4.01 19.96
N LYS A 140 -12.72 -5.31 20.16
CA LYS A 140 -14.03 -5.77 20.69
C LYS A 140 -14.11 -5.43 22.19
N PRO A 141 -15.12 -4.69 22.65
CA PRO A 141 -15.39 -4.56 24.08
C PRO A 141 -15.70 -5.96 24.62
N THR A 142 -15.02 -6.36 25.69
CA THR A 142 -15.44 -7.48 26.52
C THR A 142 -16.81 -7.11 27.10
N LEU A 143 -17.85 -7.87 26.76
CA LEU A 143 -19.17 -7.78 27.39
C LEU A 143 -19.09 -8.28 28.83
#